data_AF-A0A5C6LWA7-F1
#
_entry.id   AF-A0A5C6LWA7-F1
#
_cell.length_a   1.000
_cell.length_b   1.000
_cell.length_c   1.000
_cell.angle_alpha   90.00
_cell.angle_beta   90.00
_cell.angle_gamma   90.00
#
_symmetry.space_group_name_H-M   'P 1'
#
loop_
_entity.id
_entity.type
_entity.pdbx_description
1 polymer ?
#
loop_
_entity_poly.entity_id
_entity_poly.type
_entity_poly.pdbx_seq_one_letter_code
_entity_poly.pdbx_strand_id
1 'polypeptide(L)'
;MEHTHTGAAHEEHAHDSSTKSIWKTFWILLAITVFEVGLAFLYLEYDFMARWALNGIFVCLTLVKAFFIVAEFMHLRHEIRNLIMTILIPLLLFVWFIIAFLADGDSWKNMRKDLSPGTPVAPTTHVTNEPAHH
;
A
#
# COMPACT_ATOMS: atom_id res chain seq x y z
N MET A 1 3.03 47.36 -43.24
CA MET A 1 2.32 46.12 -43.57
C MET A 1 3.05 44.99 -42.86
N GLU A 2 2.28 44.09 -42.26
CA GLU A 2 2.68 42.73 -41.84
C GLU A 2 3.64 42.58 -40.65
N HIS A 3 3.05 42.43 -39.46
CA HIS A 3 3.48 41.43 -38.47
C HIS A 3 2.23 40.92 -37.74
N THR A 4 1.55 39.95 -38.34
CA THR A 4 0.51 39.15 -37.67
C THR A 4 0.53 37.77 -38.31
N HIS A 5 0.23 36.74 -37.52
CA HIS A 5 0.36 35.31 -37.82
C HIS A 5 1.83 34.86 -37.71
N THR A 6 2.26 34.20 -36.64
CA THR A 6 1.99 32.78 -36.45
C THR A 6 2.41 32.41 -35.01
N GLY A 7 1.47 32.36 -34.08
CA GLY A 7 1.77 32.00 -32.68
C GLY A 7 0.64 31.29 -31.94
N ALA A 8 -0.46 30.97 -32.61
CA ALA A 8 -1.68 30.47 -31.97
C ALA A 8 -2.16 29.11 -32.51
N ALA A 9 -1.30 28.34 -33.18
CA ALA A 9 -1.70 27.09 -33.85
C ALA A 9 -0.97 25.83 -33.33
N HIS A 10 -0.33 25.89 -32.16
CA HIS A 10 0.47 24.78 -31.65
C HIS A 10 0.26 24.49 -30.16
N GLU A 11 -0.97 24.63 -29.65
CA GLU A 11 -1.31 24.24 -28.27
C GLU A 11 -2.54 23.32 -28.14
N GLU A 12 -3.29 23.02 -29.20
CA GLU A 12 -4.55 22.25 -29.07
C GLU A 12 -4.45 20.72 -29.18
N HIS A 13 -3.30 20.13 -29.53
CA HIS A 13 -3.24 18.69 -29.83
C HIS A 13 -2.68 17.79 -28.71
N ALA A 14 -2.31 18.33 -27.55
CA ALA A 14 -1.72 17.53 -26.46
C ALA A 14 -2.74 17.08 -25.39
N HIS A 15 -3.88 17.76 -25.25
CA HIS A 15 -4.74 17.62 -24.07
C HIS A 15 -5.79 16.48 -24.14
N ASP A 16 -6.03 15.94 -25.34
CA ASP A 16 -7.16 15.03 -25.56
C ASP A 16 -6.79 13.54 -25.41
N SER A 17 -5.50 13.20 -25.51
CA SER A 17 -5.04 11.80 -25.47
C SER A 17 -5.06 11.17 -24.07
N SER A 18 -4.73 11.94 -23.02
CA SER A 18 -4.69 11.42 -21.64
C SER A 18 -6.07 11.18 -21.03
N THR A 19 -7.06 12.03 -21.31
CA THR A 19 -8.41 11.91 -20.75
C THR A 19 -9.10 10.63 -21.19
N LYS A 20 -8.94 10.26 -22.47
CA LYS A 20 -9.56 9.05 -23.04
C LYS A 20 -9.02 7.77 -22.40
N SER A 21 -7.73 7.78 -22.06
CA SER A 21 -7.02 6.67 -21.47
C SER A 21 -7.42 6.47 -20.00
N ILE A 22 -7.58 7.57 -19.25
CA ILE A 22 -8.19 7.57 -17.90
C ILE A 22 -9.60 6.96 -17.92
N TRP A 23 -10.44 7.37 -18.87
CA TRP A 23 -11.83 6.92 -18.95
C TRP A 23 -11.92 5.43 -19.25
N LYS A 24 -11.09 4.93 -20.16
CA LYS A 24 -10.99 3.50 -20.47
C LYS A 24 -10.63 2.69 -19.21
N THR A 25 -9.62 3.13 -18.46
CA THR A 25 -9.17 2.41 -17.26
C THR A 25 -10.19 2.51 -16.15
N PHE A 26 -10.85 3.66 -15.96
CA PHE A 26 -11.98 3.80 -15.04
C PHE A 26 -13.06 2.74 -15.30
N TRP A 27 -13.47 2.53 -16.56
CA TRP A 27 -14.46 1.50 -16.90
C TRP A 27 -13.95 0.08 -16.65
N ILE A 28 -12.68 -0.23 -16.93
CA ILE A 28 -12.09 -1.54 -16.59
C ILE A 28 -12.14 -1.77 -15.08
N LEU A 29 -11.74 -0.79 -14.27
CA LEU A 29 -11.72 -0.92 -12.82
C LEU A 29 -13.12 -1.05 -12.25
N LEU A 30 -14.08 -0.29 -12.79
CA LEU A 30 -15.48 -0.37 -12.40
C LEU A 30 -16.02 -1.77 -12.69
N ALA A 31 -15.76 -2.31 -13.88
CA ALA A 31 -16.20 -3.66 -14.26
C ALA A 31 -15.61 -4.74 -13.33
N ILE A 32 -14.30 -4.67 -13.02
CA ILE A 32 -13.66 -5.60 -12.09
C ILE A 32 -14.29 -5.49 -10.69
N THR A 33 -14.55 -4.27 -10.22
CA THR A 33 -15.13 -4.04 -8.88
C THR A 33 -16.57 -4.55 -8.79
N VAL A 34 -17.40 -4.29 -9.81
CA VAL A 34 -18.77 -4.83 -9.89
C VAL A 34 -18.73 -6.36 -9.95
N PHE A 35 -17.80 -6.94 -10.69
CA PHE A 35 -17.62 -8.38 -10.75
C PHE A 35 -17.21 -8.98 -9.39
N GLU A 36 -16.27 -8.37 -8.65
CA GLU A 36 -15.92 -8.80 -7.29
C GLU A 36 -17.14 -8.81 -6.38
N VAL A 37 -17.90 -7.71 -6.34
CA VAL A 37 -19.08 -7.59 -5.49
C VAL A 37 -20.15 -8.61 -5.90
N GLY A 38 -20.40 -8.78 -7.20
CA GLY A 38 -21.32 -9.78 -7.72
C GLY A 38 -20.92 -11.21 -7.33
N LEU A 39 -19.62 -11.54 -7.44
CA LEU A 39 -19.09 -12.83 -7.03
C LEU A 39 -19.24 -13.05 -5.51
N ALA A 40 -19.07 -12.00 -4.70
CA ALA A 40 -19.30 -12.04 -3.26
C ALA A 40 -20.76 -12.39 -2.92
N PHE A 41 -21.72 -11.72 -3.57
CA PHE A 41 -23.14 -11.98 -3.39
C PHE A 41 -23.54 -13.39 -3.84
N LEU A 42 -23.06 -13.82 -5.01
CA LEU A 42 -23.35 -15.16 -5.54
C LEU A 42 -22.83 -16.26 -4.61
N TYR A 43 -21.66 -16.05 -4.01
CA TYR A 43 -21.12 -16.97 -3.02
C TYR A 43 -21.97 -17.03 -1.76
N LEU A 44 -22.44 -15.90 -1.24
CA LEU A 44 -23.30 -15.87 -0.05
C LEU A 44 -24.61 -16.64 -0.24
N GLU A 45 -25.16 -16.65 -1.46
CA GLU A 45 -26.45 -17.28 -1.73
C GLU A 45 -26.34 -18.77 -2.07
N TYR A 46 -25.27 -19.20 -2.74
CA TYR A 46 -25.15 -20.56 -3.26
C TYR A 46 -24.06 -21.42 -2.60
N ASP A 47 -23.15 -20.84 -1.80
CA ASP A 47 -21.98 -21.49 -1.17
C ASP A 47 -21.26 -22.50 -2.09
N PHE A 48 -21.15 -22.13 -3.37
CA PHE A 48 -20.78 -23.07 -4.43
C PHE A 48 -19.27 -23.39 -4.50
N MET A 49 -18.44 -22.72 -3.69
CA MET A 49 -16.98 -22.83 -3.77
C MET A 49 -16.30 -22.69 -2.41
N ALA A 50 -15.13 -23.30 -2.24
CA ALA A 50 -14.40 -23.21 -0.99
C ALA A 50 -13.90 -21.79 -0.70
N ARG A 51 -14.06 -21.32 0.56
CA ARG A 51 -13.70 -19.96 1.02
C ARG A 51 -12.27 -19.55 0.68
N TRP A 52 -11.33 -20.49 0.73
CA TRP A 52 -9.92 -20.22 0.43
C TRP A 52 -9.69 -19.89 -1.07
N ALA A 53 -10.40 -20.56 -1.97
CA ALA A 53 -10.32 -20.30 -3.40
C ALA A 53 -10.91 -18.94 -3.75
N LEU A 54 -12.03 -18.59 -3.11
CA LEU A 54 -12.68 -17.30 -3.28
C LEU A 54 -11.80 -16.15 -2.76
N ASN A 55 -11.20 -16.30 -1.58
CA ASN A 55 -10.21 -15.34 -1.08
C ASN A 55 -9.03 -15.19 -2.04
N GLY A 56 -8.54 -16.29 -2.63
CA GLY A 56 -7.50 -16.25 -3.66
C GLY A 56 -7.90 -15.42 -4.88
N ILE A 57 -9.13 -15.60 -5.37
CA ILE A 57 -9.69 -14.82 -6.48
C ILE A 57 -9.76 -13.34 -6.11
N PHE A 58 -10.29 -12.98 -4.95
CA PHE A 58 -10.34 -11.57 -4.52
C PHE A 58 -8.96 -10.93 -4.44
N VAL A 59 -7.98 -11.63 -3.87
CA VAL A 59 -6.60 -11.15 -3.82
C VAL A 59 -6.06 -10.94 -5.24
N CYS A 60 -6.25 -11.90 -6.15
CA CYS A 60 -5.81 -11.75 -7.54
C CYS A 60 -6.49 -10.58 -8.26
N LEU A 61 -7.81 -10.42 -8.13
CA LEU A 61 -8.54 -9.31 -8.77
C LEU A 61 -8.12 -7.96 -8.20
N THR A 62 -7.87 -7.90 -6.89
CA THR A 62 -7.34 -6.70 -6.23
C THR A 62 -5.94 -6.33 -6.75
N LEU A 63 -5.06 -7.32 -6.97
CA LEU A 63 -3.73 -7.09 -7.55
C LEU A 63 -3.83 -6.59 -9.00
N VAL A 64 -4.71 -7.19 -9.82
CA VAL A 64 -4.95 -6.74 -11.19
C VAL A 64 -5.44 -5.30 -11.21
N LYS A 65 -6.41 -4.96 -10.36
CA LYS A 65 -6.88 -3.58 -10.18
C LYS A 65 -5.74 -2.64 -9.82
N ALA A 66 -4.90 -3.00 -8.84
CA ALA A 66 -3.78 -2.17 -8.42
C ALA A 66 -2.78 -1.94 -9.56
N PHE A 67 -2.51 -2.97 -10.36
CA PHE A 67 -1.68 -2.83 -11.56
C PHE A 67 -2.28 -1.85 -12.57
N PHE A 68 -3.58 -1.92 -12.85
CA PHE A 68 -4.24 -0.96 -13.76
C PHE A 68 -4.26 0.46 -13.20
N ILE A 69 -4.45 0.64 -11.88
CA ILE A 69 -4.35 1.96 -11.24
C ILE A 69 -2.97 2.56 -11.52
N VAL A 70 -1.92 1.78 -11.23
CA VAL A 70 -0.52 2.22 -11.32
C VAL A 70 -0.05 2.31 -12.78
N ALA A 71 -0.64 1.59 -13.72
CA ALA A 71 -0.27 1.74 -15.13
C ALA A 71 -0.82 3.05 -15.72
N GLU A 72 -2.09 3.39 -15.43
CA GLU A 72 -2.82 4.47 -16.12
C GLU A 72 -2.82 5.80 -15.37
N PHE A 73 -3.19 5.83 -14.08
CA PHE A 73 -3.24 7.08 -13.29
C PHE A 73 -1.86 7.66 -13.02
N MET A 74 -0.85 6.90 -13.45
CA MET A 74 0.53 7.10 -13.13
C MET A 74 1.38 7.28 -14.39
N HIS A 75 0.75 7.46 -15.57
CA HIS A 75 1.43 7.83 -16.82
C HIS A 75 2.74 7.05 -17.05
N LEU A 76 2.73 5.75 -16.76
CA LEU A 76 3.96 4.97 -16.63
C LEU A 76 4.54 4.53 -17.98
N ARG A 77 4.09 5.02 -19.13
CA ARG A 77 4.73 4.55 -20.37
C ARG A 77 6.10 5.18 -20.60
N HIS A 78 6.37 6.38 -20.08
CA HIS A 78 7.67 7.07 -20.25
C HIS A 78 8.19 7.83 -19.01
N GLU A 79 7.37 8.15 -18.00
CA GLU A 79 7.79 8.95 -16.82
C GLU A 79 8.04 8.14 -15.53
N ILE A 80 8.16 6.81 -15.64
CA ILE A 80 8.10 5.84 -14.54
C ILE A 80 8.90 6.20 -13.28
N ARG A 81 10.10 6.75 -13.45
CA ARG A 81 11.06 6.83 -12.34
C ARG A 81 10.65 7.83 -11.26
N ASN A 82 10.11 9.00 -11.64
CA ASN A 82 9.71 10.02 -10.67
C ASN A 82 8.47 9.58 -9.90
N LEU A 83 7.58 8.88 -10.60
CA LEU A 83 6.30 8.52 -10.02
C LEU A 83 6.36 7.28 -9.13
N ILE A 84 7.20 6.29 -9.48
CA ILE A 84 7.55 5.21 -8.56
C ILE A 84 8.06 5.81 -7.25
N MET A 85 8.95 6.81 -7.28
CA MET A 85 9.43 7.45 -6.04
C MET A 85 8.29 8.01 -5.17
N THR A 86 7.30 8.68 -5.78
CA THR A 86 6.18 9.28 -5.04
C THR A 86 5.21 8.26 -4.41
N ILE A 87 5.03 7.07 -4.99
CA ILE A 87 4.24 5.99 -4.36
C ILE A 87 5.09 5.20 -3.38
N LEU A 88 6.32 4.88 -3.77
CA LEU A 88 7.13 3.87 -3.10
C LEU A 88 7.69 4.40 -1.78
N ILE A 89 7.97 5.70 -1.67
CA ILE A 89 8.35 6.34 -0.39
C ILE A 89 7.24 6.21 0.67
N PRO A 90 5.99 6.70 0.46
CA PRO A 90 4.93 6.55 1.45
C PRO A 90 4.56 5.09 1.71
N LEU A 91 4.61 4.22 0.69
CA LEU A 91 4.37 2.78 0.87
C LEU A 91 5.44 2.13 1.76
N LEU A 92 6.73 2.42 1.51
CA LEU A 92 7.84 1.88 2.29
C LEU A 92 7.79 2.36 3.74
N LEU A 93 7.48 3.64 3.95
CA LEU A 93 7.29 4.22 5.28
C LEU A 93 6.13 3.53 6.01
N PHE A 94 5.02 3.26 5.32
CA PHE A 94 3.88 2.54 5.90
C PHE A 94 4.26 1.11 6.32
N VAL A 95 4.93 0.35 5.44
CA VAL A 95 5.40 -1.01 5.75
C VAL A 95 6.39 -1.02 6.93
N TRP A 96 7.32 -0.06 6.95
CA TRP A 96 8.24 0.11 8.06
C TRP A 96 7.51 0.40 9.38
N PHE A 97 6.49 1.27 9.36
CA PHE A 97 5.64 1.56 10.52
C PHE A 97 4.91 0.32 11.05
N ILE A 98 4.36 -0.52 10.16
CA ILE A 98 3.70 -1.78 10.56
C ILE A 98 4.70 -2.68 11.30
N ILE A 99 5.91 -2.84 10.78
CA ILE A 99 6.96 -3.65 11.41
C ILE A 99 7.35 -3.06 12.77
N ALA A 100 7.56 -1.76 12.85
CA ALA A 100 7.92 -1.07 14.09
C ALA A 100 6.83 -1.25 15.16
N PHE A 101 5.56 -1.06 14.82
CA PHE A 101 4.44 -1.27 15.76
C PHE A 101 4.31 -2.73 16.19
N LEU A 102 4.57 -3.70 15.30
CA LEU A 102 4.51 -5.11 15.64
C LEU A 102 5.64 -5.50 16.61
N ALA A 103 6.85 -4.96 16.39
CA ALA A 103 7.99 -5.16 17.28
C ALA A 103 7.78 -4.49 18.65
N ASP A 104 7.27 -3.26 18.68
CA ASP A 104 6.98 -2.55 19.92
C ASP A 104 5.83 -3.21 20.70
N GLY A 105 4.81 -3.71 19.99
CA GLY A 105 3.74 -4.51 20.58
C GLY A 105 4.22 -5.81 21.20
N ASP A 106 5.17 -6.52 20.57
CA ASP A 106 5.77 -7.73 21.15
C ASP A 106 6.62 -7.42 22.39
N SER A 107 7.41 -6.34 22.33
CA SER A 107 8.18 -5.82 23.48
C SER A 107 7.29 -5.51 24.69
N TRP A 108 6.20 -4.76 24.47
CA TRP A 108 5.19 -4.47 25.50
C TRP A 108 4.56 -5.74 26.09
N LYS A 109 4.26 -6.73 25.24
CA LYS A 109 3.70 -8.01 25.68
C LYS A 109 4.70 -8.84 26.51
N ASN A 110 6.00 -8.67 26.30
CA ASN A 110 7.02 -9.34 27.11
C ASN A 110 7.20 -8.62 28.45
N MET A 111 7.32 -7.29 28.45
CA MET A 111 7.48 -6.51 29.68
C MET A 111 6.28 -6.64 30.63
N ARG A 112 5.04 -6.72 30.13
CA ARG A 112 3.86 -6.97 31.00
C ARG A 112 3.88 -8.33 31.71
N LYS A 113 4.57 -9.35 31.15
CA LYS A 113 4.71 -10.66 31.81
C LYS A 113 5.65 -10.53 33.00
N ASP A 114 6.71 -9.74 32.85
CA ASP A 114 7.72 -9.54 33.89
C ASP A 114 7.18 -8.70 35.05
N LEU A 115 6.34 -7.69 34.78
CA LEU A 115 5.67 -6.86 35.79
C LEU A 115 4.37 -7.47 36.36
N SER A 116 3.98 -8.67 35.95
CA SER A 116 2.83 -9.36 36.53
C SER A 116 3.11 -9.66 38.02
N PRO A 117 2.19 -9.38 38.97
CA PRO A 117 2.42 -9.65 40.38
C PRO A 117 2.66 -11.15 40.61
N GLY A 118 3.91 -11.53 40.94
CA GLY A 118 4.30 -12.92 41.19
C GLY A 118 5.53 -13.43 40.40
N THR A 119 6.09 -12.64 39.48
CA THR A 119 7.33 -13.02 38.76
C THR A 119 8.55 -12.86 39.66
N PRO A 120 9.46 -13.86 39.77
CA PRO A 120 10.71 -13.70 40.51
C PRO A 120 11.55 -12.60 39.84
N VAL A 121 11.77 -11.49 40.53
CA VAL A 121 12.69 -10.44 40.09
C VAL A 121 14.08 -11.06 40.03
N ALA A 122 14.70 -11.09 38.84
CA ALA A 122 16.07 -11.55 38.69
C ALA A 122 16.96 -10.80 39.69
N PRO A 123 17.84 -11.49 40.44
CA PRO A 123 18.57 -10.85 41.53
C PRO A 123 19.45 -9.76 40.93
N THR A 124 19.18 -8.52 41.31
CA THR A 124 20.03 -7.36 41.01
C THR A 124 21.45 -7.71 41.43
N THR A 125 22.34 -7.88 40.45
CA THR A 125 23.76 -8.08 40.71
C THR A 125 24.25 -6.83 41.42
N HIS A 126 24.45 -6.94 42.74
CA HIS A 126 25.13 -5.92 43.53
C HIS A 126 26.52 -5.76 42.92
N VAL A 127 26.73 -4.70 42.15
CA VAL A 127 28.07 -4.25 41.79
C VAL A 127 28.66 -3.70 43.09
N THR A 128 29.32 -4.56 43.85
CA THR A 128 30.19 -4.15 44.95
C THR A 128 31.33 -3.36 44.31
N ASN A 129 31.27 -2.04 44.41
CA ASN A 129 32.43 -1.21 44.18
C ASN A 129 33.41 -1.52 45.33
N GLU A 130 34.37 -2.41 45.10
CA GLU A 130 35.49 -2.58 46.03
C GLU A 130 36.23 -1.24 46.14
N PRO A 131 36.51 -0.74 47.36
CA PRO A 131 37.31 0.45 47.51
C PRO A 131 38.73 0.16 47.01
N ALA A 132 39.23 1.00 46.11
CA ALA A 132 40.61 0.95 45.65
C ALA A 132 41.55 1.02 46.86
N HIS A 133 42.24 -0.09 47.14
CA HIS A 133 43.25 -0.14 48.17
C HIS A 133 44.56 0.48 47.66
N HIS A 134 45.12 1.35 48.50
CA HIS A 134 46.45 1.96 48.41
C HIS A 134 47.58 0.92 48.45
#